data_AF-A0AA36J4U2-F1
#
_entry.id   AF-A0AA36J4U2-F1
#
_cell.length_a   1.000
_cell.length_b   1.000
_cell.length_c   1.000
_cell.angle_alpha   90.00
_cell.angle_beta   90.00
_cell.angle_gamma   90.00
#
_symmetry.space_group_name_H-M   'P 1'
#
loop_
_entity.id
_entity.type
_entity.pdbx_description
1 polymer ?
#
loop_
_entity_poly.entity_id
_entity_poly.type
_entity_poly.pdbx_seq_one_letter_code
_entity_poly.pdbx_strand_id
1 'polypeptide(L)'
;MATTTMTVASPPEYSKSSLSTGTGTAGRVVLNVCPDGHLLINKVVTGGLFGLNLKRCVRCNEQLKTGFRRHSCKLCGFHLCESCWTLWMGREAPKVLLGSTPTTKSSPMRASSSTSMVTKSATVVPACKYGAACYQKSSWHLQQFAHPGDRHYRHGLVSFSSGQCPEFQSLWQLFQYHDRAESGHLDREEFALALHSCSLFHRDLPPLEEAWETAGGPCTGFVNFSEFAHFAESLSLALPLGLEPKGAPRPCRFRIRLINNGEDGDEEYTCSCSCFDADKRSEGMICRCGHKLSMHRSDYAEDTYSSICAPPLAWLPGCEGLVEVTNQELLGRLQSMLNSSHKSHDNWTRDRGCRLHGVHGCSWACAAKNRCPVPNGFMLQAAYRNQSPELWRRYCLLKQAIRSECARGEEFPQPSLLSASDLDEPLDKDCNEWRCFHGSAPVNLRGICASNFKPAKAGTGATWKDAGASKGTPLYGFGFYFAERITKADEYARPMPDGDHEGLFAVLVCRVVGGRTKVVTNNDIDVDGLRGSVFDGPYHSVFGDRVATLGKPYREVVVYDKDQCYPEFLLLYRRDFS
;
A
#
# COMPACT_ATOMS: atom_id res chain seq x y z
N MET A 1 15.60 48.41 -45.39
CA MET A 1 15.04 48.01 -44.09
C MET A 1 13.57 47.73 -44.31
N ALA A 2 13.24 46.45 -44.50
CA ALA A 2 11.93 45.99 -44.95
C ALA A 2 11.19 45.35 -43.79
N THR A 3 10.00 45.88 -43.50
CA THR A 3 9.06 45.41 -42.50
C THR A 3 8.23 44.30 -43.13
N THR A 4 8.42 43.06 -42.69
CA THR A 4 7.62 41.91 -43.15
C THR A 4 6.59 41.55 -42.08
N THR A 5 5.35 41.96 -42.32
CA THR A 5 4.14 41.49 -41.64
C THR A 5 3.83 40.06 -42.09
N MET A 6 3.75 39.10 -41.16
CA MET A 6 3.19 37.77 -41.41
C MET A 6 1.78 37.67 -40.83
N THR A 7 0.85 37.32 -41.71
CA THR A 7 -0.57 37.06 -41.48
C THR A 7 -0.78 35.68 -40.81
N VAL A 8 -1.61 35.65 -39.77
CA VAL A 8 -2.05 34.42 -39.09
C VAL A 8 -3.31 33.89 -39.79
N ALA A 9 -3.29 32.63 -40.22
CA ALA A 9 -4.43 31.94 -40.82
C ALA A 9 -5.32 31.29 -39.73
N SER A 10 -6.62 31.50 -39.82
CA SER A 10 -7.65 30.91 -38.94
C SER A 10 -7.90 29.43 -39.26
N PRO A 11 -8.22 28.58 -38.27
CA PRO A 11 -8.60 27.18 -38.49
C PRO A 11 -10.05 27.05 -39.02
N PRO A 12 -10.38 25.94 -39.74
CA PRO A 12 -11.65 25.79 -40.45
C PRO A 12 -12.81 25.38 -39.54
N GLU A 13 -13.99 25.92 -39.84
CA GLU A 13 -15.29 25.60 -39.24
C GLU A 13 -15.72 24.17 -39.57
N TYR A 14 -16.08 23.40 -38.54
CA TYR A 14 -16.71 22.08 -38.70
C TYR A 14 -18.23 22.20 -38.61
N SER A 15 -18.91 21.77 -39.68
CA SER A 15 -20.36 21.74 -39.87
C SER A 15 -21.06 20.78 -38.90
N LYS A 16 -22.11 21.26 -38.23
CA LYS A 16 -23.05 20.44 -37.44
C LYS A 16 -23.99 19.66 -38.36
N SER A 17 -23.89 18.33 -38.36
CA SER A 17 -24.91 17.44 -38.93
C SER A 17 -25.79 16.86 -37.81
N SER A 18 -27.09 17.12 -37.91
CA SER A 18 -28.18 16.60 -37.09
C SER A 18 -28.32 15.07 -37.18
N LEU A 19 -28.40 14.40 -36.03
CA LEU A 19 -28.92 13.03 -35.94
C LEU A 19 -29.95 12.90 -34.80
N SER A 20 -30.99 12.17 -35.13
CA SER A 20 -32.30 12.01 -34.51
C SER A 20 -32.28 11.37 -33.11
N THR A 21 -33.17 11.86 -32.26
CA THR A 21 -33.56 11.28 -30.97
C THR A 21 -34.30 9.95 -31.14
N GLY A 22 -33.67 8.84 -30.73
CA GLY A 22 -34.32 7.56 -30.51
C GLY A 22 -34.43 7.28 -29.01
N THR A 23 -35.65 7.24 -28.48
CA THR A 23 -35.96 6.90 -27.09
C THR A 23 -35.82 5.38 -26.88
N GLY A 24 -34.70 4.94 -26.30
CA GLY A 24 -34.50 3.57 -25.84
C GLY A 24 -34.88 3.42 -24.37
N THR A 25 -35.88 2.58 -24.07
CA THR A 25 -36.26 2.20 -22.71
C THR A 25 -35.14 1.39 -22.04
N ALA A 26 -34.56 1.93 -20.97
CA ALA A 26 -33.57 1.21 -20.17
C ALA A 26 -34.21 0.02 -19.45
N GLY A 27 -33.80 -1.20 -19.82
CA GLY A 27 -34.22 -2.43 -19.14
C GLY A 27 -33.64 -2.50 -17.73
N ARG A 28 -34.51 -2.52 -16.71
CA ARG A 28 -34.15 -2.76 -15.30
C ARG A 28 -33.50 -4.14 -15.14
N VAL A 29 -32.24 -4.19 -14.72
CA VAL A 29 -31.61 -5.43 -14.24
C VAL A 29 -31.98 -5.60 -12.77
N VAL A 30 -32.65 -6.70 -12.43
CA VAL A 30 -32.95 -7.07 -11.04
C VAL A 30 -31.71 -7.76 -10.46
N LEU A 31 -31.12 -7.20 -9.41
CA LEU A 31 -30.00 -7.83 -8.71
C LEU A 31 -30.52 -8.84 -7.68
N ASN A 32 -29.87 -10.00 -7.67
CA ASN A 32 -30.23 -11.16 -6.88
C ASN A 32 -29.63 -11.05 -5.48
N VAL A 33 -30.34 -10.47 -4.51
CA VAL A 33 -29.81 -10.26 -3.14
C VAL A 33 -30.58 -11.03 -2.06
N CYS A 34 -29.91 -11.36 -0.95
CA CYS A 34 -30.51 -11.91 0.26
C CYS A 34 -31.23 -10.79 1.06
N PRO A 35 -31.93 -11.09 2.17
CA PRO A 35 -32.57 -10.07 3.02
C PRO A 35 -31.62 -8.95 3.48
N ASP A 36 -30.34 -9.27 3.67
CA ASP A 36 -29.30 -8.33 4.10
C ASP A 36 -28.61 -7.60 2.93
N GLY A 37 -29.14 -7.67 1.71
CA GLY A 37 -28.60 -6.96 0.54
C GLY A 37 -27.38 -7.60 -0.13
N HIS A 38 -26.87 -8.72 0.39
CA HIS A 38 -25.73 -9.43 -0.22
C HIS A 38 -26.14 -10.22 -1.48
N LEU A 39 -25.25 -10.30 -2.47
CA LEU A 39 -25.51 -11.08 -3.69
C LEU A 39 -25.66 -12.58 -3.44
N LEU A 40 -26.71 -13.17 -3.99
CA LEU A 40 -26.97 -14.60 -4.04
C LEU A 40 -26.30 -15.22 -5.26
N ILE A 41 -25.46 -16.23 -5.00
CA ILE A 41 -24.72 -16.94 -6.04
C ILE A 41 -25.43 -18.26 -6.34
N ASN A 42 -25.79 -18.48 -7.61
CA ASN A 42 -26.31 -19.77 -8.07
C ASN A 42 -25.19 -20.81 -8.12
N LYS A 43 -25.41 -21.96 -7.48
CA LYS A 43 -24.49 -23.10 -7.49
C LYS A 43 -25.26 -24.41 -7.54
N VAL A 44 -24.69 -25.41 -8.22
CA VAL A 44 -25.11 -26.81 -8.08
C VAL A 44 -24.43 -27.40 -6.85
N VAL A 45 -25.18 -28.11 -6.01
CA VAL A 45 -24.62 -28.83 -4.86
C VAL A 45 -23.83 -30.04 -5.37
N THR A 46 -22.53 -30.08 -5.09
CA THR A 46 -21.63 -31.14 -5.60
C THR A 46 -21.43 -32.31 -4.63
N GLY A 47 -22.04 -32.27 -3.43
CA GLY A 47 -21.79 -33.26 -2.38
C GLY A 47 -20.40 -33.12 -1.75
N GLY A 48 -20.25 -33.45 -0.46
CA GLY A 48 -18.96 -33.50 0.22
C GLY A 48 -18.64 -34.93 0.64
N LEU A 49 -17.36 -35.31 0.61
CA LEU A 49 -16.89 -36.70 0.82
C LEU A 49 -17.28 -37.34 2.18
N PHE A 50 -17.80 -36.57 3.14
CA PHE A 50 -18.12 -37.07 4.49
C PHE A 50 -19.52 -36.70 4.99
N GLY A 51 -20.42 -36.16 4.16
CA GLY A 51 -21.85 -35.99 4.53
C GLY A 51 -22.19 -35.01 5.68
N LEU A 52 -21.20 -34.32 6.28
CA LEU A 52 -21.37 -33.62 7.56
C LEU A 52 -21.84 -32.15 7.51
N ASN A 53 -22.24 -31.61 6.34
CA ASN A 53 -22.75 -30.23 6.25
C ASN A 53 -23.94 -30.14 5.30
N LEU A 54 -25.11 -30.55 5.78
CA LEU A 54 -26.36 -30.57 5.02
C LEU A 54 -27.04 -29.19 5.08
N LYS A 55 -26.85 -28.41 4.03
CA LYS A 55 -27.45 -27.08 3.90
C LYS A 55 -28.93 -27.21 3.52
N ARG A 56 -29.80 -26.42 4.16
CA ARG A 56 -31.25 -26.42 3.93
C ARG A 56 -31.69 -25.09 3.31
N CYS A 57 -32.75 -25.14 2.51
CA CYS A 57 -33.43 -23.95 2.02
C CYS A 57 -34.06 -23.21 3.20
N VAL A 58 -33.78 -21.92 3.39
CA VAL A 58 -34.31 -21.11 4.50
C VAL A 58 -35.84 -20.98 4.42
N ARG A 59 -36.43 -21.04 3.22
CA ARG A 59 -37.87 -20.83 3.01
C ARG A 59 -38.69 -22.11 3.18
N CYS A 60 -38.34 -23.20 2.48
CA CYS A 60 -39.09 -24.45 2.53
C CYS A 60 -38.46 -25.52 3.44
N ASN A 61 -37.32 -25.21 4.07
CA ASN A 61 -36.53 -26.12 4.90
C ASN A 61 -36.05 -27.42 4.22
N GLU A 62 -36.21 -27.51 2.90
CA GLU A 62 -35.79 -28.66 2.09
C GLU A 62 -34.26 -28.78 2.10
N GLN A 63 -33.78 -30.01 2.29
CA GLN A 63 -32.36 -30.32 2.26
C GLN A 63 -31.83 -30.20 0.83
N LEU A 64 -30.82 -29.36 0.63
CA LEU A 64 -30.20 -29.13 -0.67
C LEU A 64 -29.21 -30.25 -0.96
N LYS A 65 -29.71 -31.33 -1.58
CA LYS A 65 -28.93 -32.56 -1.88
C LYS A 65 -28.02 -32.37 -3.09
N THR A 66 -27.03 -33.25 -3.24
CA THR A 66 -26.17 -33.31 -4.43
C THR A 66 -27.00 -33.31 -5.72
N GLY A 67 -26.62 -32.47 -6.68
CA GLY A 67 -27.33 -32.24 -7.93
C GLY A 67 -28.35 -31.11 -7.90
N PHE A 68 -28.76 -30.62 -6.72
CA PHE A 68 -29.73 -29.52 -6.63
C PHE A 68 -29.07 -28.19 -7.00
N ARG A 69 -29.79 -27.33 -7.73
CA ARG A 69 -29.43 -25.91 -7.85
C ARG A 69 -29.90 -25.17 -6.61
N ARG A 70 -29.04 -24.30 -6.10
CA ARG A 70 -29.31 -23.45 -4.96
C ARG A 70 -28.74 -22.05 -5.15
N HIS A 71 -29.35 -21.09 -4.48
CA HIS A 71 -28.96 -19.69 -4.49
C HIS A 71 -28.48 -19.34 -3.09
N SER A 72 -27.18 -19.07 -2.95
CA SER A 72 -26.50 -18.99 -1.66
C SER A 72 -25.78 -17.68 -1.46
N CYS A 73 -26.00 -17.04 -0.31
CA CYS A 73 -25.16 -15.96 0.20
C CYS A 73 -23.97 -16.58 0.94
N LYS A 74 -22.74 -16.11 0.63
CA LYS A 74 -21.54 -16.54 1.35
C LYS A 74 -21.37 -15.84 2.71
N LEU A 75 -21.83 -14.60 2.83
CA LEU A 75 -21.60 -13.76 4.00
C LEU A 75 -22.51 -14.14 5.17
N CYS A 76 -23.82 -14.29 4.93
CA CYS A 76 -24.79 -14.61 5.99
C CYS A 76 -25.30 -16.05 5.98
N GLY A 77 -24.82 -16.91 5.09
CA GLY A 77 -25.25 -18.31 5.02
C GLY A 77 -26.69 -18.54 4.53
N PHE A 78 -27.36 -17.51 4.00
CA PHE A 78 -28.71 -17.62 3.45
C PHE A 78 -28.74 -18.51 2.20
N HIS A 79 -29.64 -19.49 2.15
CA HIS A 79 -29.72 -20.48 1.07
C HIS A 79 -31.18 -20.69 0.61
N LEU A 80 -31.43 -20.65 -0.70
CA LEU A 80 -32.71 -21.00 -1.31
C LEU A 80 -32.56 -22.17 -2.29
N CYS A 81 -33.53 -23.09 -2.32
CA CYS A 81 -33.67 -24.04 -3.42
C CYS A 81 -34.17 -23.31 -4.68
N GLU A 82 -34.01 -23.92 -5.85
CA GLU A 82 -34.43 -23.34 -7.14
C GLU A 82 -35.90 -22.88 -7.14
N SER A 83 -36.82 -23.69 -6.59
CA SER A 83 -38.24 -23.34 -6.55
C SER A 83 -38.52 -22.13 -5.65
N CYS A 84 -37.90 -22.07 -4.47
CA CYS A 84 -38.04 -20.94 -3.55
C CYS A 84 -37.37 -19.67 -4.07
N TRP A 85 -36.30 -19.84 -4.86
CA TRP A 85 -35.65 -18.76 -5.58
C TRP A 85 -36.54 -18.14 -6.66
N THR A 86 -37.20 -18.96 -7.48
CA THR A 86 -38.13 -18.46 -8.50
C THR A 86 -39.27 -17.65 -7.86
N LEU A 87 -39.76 -18.10 -6.69
CA LEU A 87 -40.75 -17.35 -5.90
C LEU A 87 -40.17 -16.06 -5.30
N TRP A 88 -38.93 -16.10 -4.81
CA TRP A 88 -38.21 -14.94 -4.28
C TRP A 88 -38.07 -13.83 -5.34
N MET A 89 -37.72 -14.22 -6.56
CA MET A 89 -37.63 -13.32 -7.72
C MET A 89 -38.98 -12.76 -8.18
N GLY A 90 -40.07 -13.48 -7.91
CA GLY A 90 -41.40 -13.12 -8.37
C GLY A 90 -42.13 -12.08 -7.52
N ARG A 91 -41.83 -11.95 -6.22
CA ARG A 91 -42.66 -11.11 -5.32
C ARG A 91 -41.94 -10.32 -4.22
N GLU A 92 -40.66 -10.57 -3.90
CA GLU A 92 -40.07 -10.09 -2.62
C GLU A 92 -38.60 -9.57 -2.67
N ALA A 93 -37.94 -9.48 -3.83
CA ALA A 93 -36.54 -9.00 -3.89
C ALA A 93 -36.41 -7.45 -3.87
N PRO A 94 -35.51 -6.86 -3.04
CA PRO A 94 -35.15 -5.44 -3.10
C PRO A 94 -34.56 -5.07 -4.48
N LYS A 95 -35.15 -4.08 -5.16
CA LYS A 95 -34.71 -3.62 -6.48
C LYS A 95 -33.69 -2.49 -6.33
N VAL A 96 -32.42 -2.75 -6.64
CA VAL A 96 -31.34 -1.74 -6.65
C VAL A 96 -30.99 -1.38 -8.11
N LEU A 97 -30.88 -0.08 -8.41
CA LEU A 97 -30.50 0.44 -9.74
C LEU A 97 -28.98 0.68 -9.78
N LEU A 98 -28.27 0.19 -10.80
CA LEU A 98 -26.87 0.50 -11.04
C LEU A 98 -26.64 0.99 -12.47
N GLY A 99 -25.82 2.04 -12.60
CA GLY A 99 -25.31 2.61 -13.85
C GLY A 99 -24.23 1.75 -14.49
N SER A 100 -24.17 1.81 -15.82
CA SER A 100 -23.43 0.95 -16.73
C SER A 100 -21.94 1.28 -16.87
N THR A 101 -21.09 0.24 -16.85
CA THR A 101 -19.76 0.22 -17.48
C THR A 101 -19.51 -1.11 -18.21
N PRO A 102 -18.61 -1.16 -19.21
CA PRO A 102 -18.68 -2.12 -20.31
C PRO A 102 -17.99 -3.46 -20.05
N THR A 103 -18.53 -4.46 -20.74
CA THR A 103 -18.17 -5.88 -20.73
C THR A 103 -16.86 -6.18 -21.47
N THR A 104 -15.99 -6.99 -20.86
CA THR A 104 -14.99 -7.80 -21.59
C THR A 104 -15.10 -9.26 -21.18
N LYS A 105 -15.21 -10.13 -22.19
CA LYS A 105 -15.41 -11.58 -22.09
C LYS A 105 -14.11 -12.29 -21.72
N SER A 106 -14.18 -13.25 -20.80
CA SER A 106 -13.30 -14.43 -20.82
C SER A 106 -13.90 -15.59 -20.02
N SER A 107 -14.08 -16.73 -20.68
CA SER A 107 -14.22 -18.08 -20.09
C SER A 107 -12.98 -18.90 -20.50
N PRO A 108 -12.82 -20.15 -20.05
CA PRO A 108 -12.62 -20.58 -18.66
C PRO A 108 -11.37 -21.49 -18.54
N MET A 109 -10.82 -21.74 -17.35
CA MET A 109 -10.42 -23.09 -16.89
C MET A 109 -9.64 -23.12 -15.55
N ARG A 110 -10.13 -24.02 -14.69
CA ARG A 110 -9.44 -24.93 -13.74
C ARG A 110 -8.54 -24.35 -12.64
N ALA A 111 -9.08 -24.38 -11.42
CA ALA A 111 -8.32 -24.48 -10.18
C ALA A 111 -8.39 -25.93 -9.65
N SER A 112 -7.23 -26.49 -9.36
CA SER A 112 -7.05 -27.78 -8.69
C SER A 112 -6.85 -27.56 -7.19
N SER A 113 -7.66 -28.31 -6.43
CA SER A 113 -7.53 -28.78 -5.05
C SER A 113 -6.35 -28.34 -4.18
N SER A 114 -6.71 -27.61 -3.14
CA SER A 114 -6.03 -27.43 -1.85
C SER A 114 -6.01 -28.73 -1.02
N THR A 115 -4.86 -29.03 -0.40
CA THR A 115 -4.79 -29.83 0.82
C THR A 115 -4.57 -28.87 1.99
N SER A 116 -5.43 -29.01 2.98
CA SER A 116 -5.62 -28.18 4.17
C SER A 116 -4.47 -28.27 5.17
N MET A 117 -3.96 -27.12 5.61
CA MET A 117 -3.36 -26.92 6.93
C MET A 117 -3.90 -25.61 7.54
N VAL A 118 -4.01 -25.62 8.87
CA VAL A 118 -4.88 -24.78 9.70
C VAL A 118 -4.30 -23.38 9.88
N THR A 119 -4.97 -22.34 9.37
CA THR A 119 -4.59 -20.94 9.57
C THR A 119 -5.10 -20.41 10.92
N LYS A 120 -4.24 -19.78 11.73
CA LYS A 120 -4.69 -19.01 12.89
C LYS A 120 -5.20 -17.66 12.40
N SER A 121 -6.52 -17.53 12.33
CA SER A 121 -7.21 -16.24 12.21
C SER A 121 -6.65 -15.25 13.23
N ALA A 122 -6.45 -13.98 12.83
CA ALA A 122 -6.28 -12.88 13.76
C ALA A 122 -7.36 -13.00 14.86
N THR A 123 -6.93 -13.07 16.13
CA THR A 123 -7.84 -13.29 17.26
C THR A 123 -8.72 -12.07 17.44
N VAL A 124 -10.03 -12.24 17.22
CA VAL A 124 -11.04 -11.25 17.59
C VAL A 124 -11.06 -11.15 19.12
N VAL A 125 -10.84 -9.95 19.65
CA VAL A 125 -10.79 -9.68 21.10
C VAL A 125 -12.14 -9.09 21.54
N PRO A 126 -12.72 -9.52 22.68
CA PRO A 126 -13.96 -8.93 23.15
C PRO A 126 -13.77 -7.44 23.51
N ALA A 127 -14.76 -6.62 23.16
CA ALA A 127 -14.82 -5.23 23.61
C ALA A 127 -14.94 -5.21 25.14
N CYS A 128 -14.20 -4.32 25.79
CA CYS A 128 -14.38 -4.08 27.21
C CYS A 128 -15.82 -3.61 27.47
N LYS A 129 -16.50 -4.26 28.41
CA LYS A 129 -17.88 -3.89 28.79
C LYS A 129 -18.00 -2.45 29.34
N TYR A 130 -16.88 -1.87 29.76
CA TYR A 130 -16.82 -0.50 30.29
C TYR A 130 -16.28 0.52 29.28
N GLY A 131 -15.93 0.08 28.05
CA GLY A 131 -15.52 0.98 26.97
C GLY A 131 -14.42 1.97 27.38
N ALA A 132 -14.56 3.22 26.96
CA ALA A 132 -13.63 4.28 27.33
C ALA A 132 -13.62 4.63 28.83
N ALA A 133 -14.66 4.25 29.58
CA ALA A 133 -14.77 4.48 31.02
C ALA A 133 -14.10 3.38 31.88
N CYS A 134 -13.42 2.42 31.27
CA CYS A 134 -12.76 1.35 32.00
C CYS A 134 -11.59 1.87 32.87
N TYR A 135 -11.67 1.65 34.19
CA TYR A 135 -10.60 2.01 35.12
C TYR A 135 -9.55 0.89 35.32
N GLN A 136 -9.82 -0.33 34.82
CA GLN A 136 -8.94 -1.47 34.99
C GLN A 136 -7.79 -1.41 33.98
N LYS A 137 -6.57 -1.17 34.46
CA LYS A 137 -5.37 -1.00 33.61
C LYS A 137 -4.34 -2.10 33.80
N SER A 138 -4.71 -3.22 34.43
CA SER A 138 -3.80 -4.35 34.60
C SER A 138 -3.39 -4.94 33.25
N SER A 139 -2.14 -5.40 33.13
CA SER A 139 -1.64 -6.03 31.90
C SER A 139 -2.50 -7.21 31.47
N TRP A 140 -3.07 -7.96 32.42
CA TRP A 140 -3.97 -9.07 32.12
C TRP A 140 -5.27 -8.59 31.47
N HIS A 141 -5.89 -7.53 32.00
CA HIS A 141 -7.13 -6.98 31.46
C HIS A 141 -6.94 -6.41 30.05
N LEU A 142 -5.87 -5.64 29.84
CA LEU A 142 -5.55 -5.04 28.54
C LEU A 142 -5.18 -6.09 27.46
N GLN A 143 -4.81 -7.31 27.87
CA GLN A 143 -4.61 -8.44 26.94
C GLN A 143 -5.92 -9.14 26.58
N GLN A 144 -6.94 -9.07 27.43
CA GLN A 144 -8.20 -9.81 27.26
C GLN A 144 -9.31 -8.96 26.63
N PHE A 145 -9.27 -7.63 26.77
CA PHE A 145 -10.33 -6.74 26.32
C PHE A 145 -9.79 -5.55 25.54
N ALA A 146 -10.48 -5.18 24.45
CA ALA A 146 -10.16 -4.01 23.66
C ALA A 146 -10.97 -2.78 24.12
N HIS A 147 -10.36 -1.60 24.09
CA HIS A 147 -10.94 -0.31 24.46
C HIS A 147 -10.85 0.68 23.28
N PRO A 148 -11.70 1.73 23.22
CA PRO A 148 -11.58 2.77 22.20
C PRO A 148 -10.16 3.33 22.08
N GLY A 149 -9.63 3.35 20.85
CA GLY A 149 -8.24 3.73 20.56
C GLY A 149 -7.20 2.61 20.71
N ASP A 150 -7.56 1.47 21.29
CA ASP A 150 -6.72 0.27 21.21
C ASP A 150 -6.70 -0.24 19.76
N ARG A 151 -5.55 -0.78 19.37
CA ARG A 151 -5.38 -1.35 18.04
C ARG A 151 -6.35 -2.50 17.71
N HIS A 152 -6.66 -3.33 18.70
CA HIS A 152 -7.63 -4.43 18.54
C HIS A 152 -9.07 -3.95 18.51
N TYR A 153 -9.35 -2.68 18.84
CA TYR A 153 -10.70 -2.13 18.83
C TYR A 153 -11.21 -1.87 17.42
N ARG A 154 -10.42 -2.11 16.36
CA ARG A 154 -10.83 -1.91 14.98
C ARG A 154 -11.90 -2.88 14.50
N HIS A 155 -12.64 -2.43 13.49
CA HIS A 155 -13.66 -3.22 12.82
C HIS A 155 -13.09 -4.56 12.33
N GLY A 156 -13.72 -5.66 12.76
CA GLY A 156 -13.29 -7.02 12.42
C GLY A 156 -12.21 -7.60 13.34
N LEU A 157 -11.64 -6.83 14.27
CA LEU A 157 -10.70 -7.31 15.30
C LEU A 157 -11.29 -7.24 16.72
N VAL A 158 -12.43 -6.56 16.88
CA VAL A 158 -13.19 -6.52 18.14
C VAL A 158 -14.55 -7.20 17.99
N SER A 159 -14.98 -7.93 19.02
CA SER A 159 -16.35 -8.43 19.13
C SER A 159 -17.10 -7.69 20.23
N PHE A 160 -18.23 -7.08 19.87
CA PHE A 160 -19.14 -6.42 20.80
C PHE A 160 -20.18 -7.42 21.33
N SER A 161 -20.50 -7.34 22.63
CA SER A 161 -21.60 -8.11 23.19
C SER A 161 -22.94 -7.58 22.66
N SER A 162 -24.01 -8.37 22.78
CA SER A 162 -25.35 -7.94 22.38
C SER A 162 -25.71 -6.59 22.99
N GLY A 163 -26.09 -5.62 22.15
CA GLY A 163 -26.45 -4.26 22.57
C GLY A 163 -25.28 -3.29 22.76
N GLN A 164 -24.03 -3.74 22.60
CA GLN A 164 -22.88 -2.84 22.56
C GLN A 164 -22.60 -2.39 21.11
N CYS A 165 -22.18 -1.13 20.96
CA CYS A 165 -21.69 -0.54 19.72
C CYS A 165 -20.27 0.00 19.92
N PRO A 166 -19.51 0.24 18.83
CA PRO A 166 -18.23 0.92 18.95
C PRO A 166 -18.41 2.33 19.51
N GLU A 167 -17.53 2.70 20.45
CA GLU A 167 -17.45 4.04 21.02
C GLU A 167 -16.36 4.84 20.32
N PHE A 168 -16.69 6.08 19.93
CA PHE A 168 -15.73 7.02 19.36
C PHE A 168 -15.76 8.31 20.19
N GLN A 169 -14.62 8.65 20.76
CA GLN A 169 -14.42 9.92 21.47
C GLN A 169 -13.82 10.99 20.56
N SER A 170 -13.47 10.64 19.33
CA SER A 170 -12.90 11.55 18.34
C SER A 170 -13.06 11.07 16.91
N LEU A 171 -12.92 11.99 15.96
CA LEU A 171 -12.88 11.66 14.53
C LEU A 171 -11.73 10.70 14.20
N TRP A 172 -10.58 10.85 14.85
CA TRP A 172 -9.45 9.94 14.66
C TRP A 172 -9.76 8.50 15.06
N GLN A 173 -10.40 8.28 16.22
CA GLN A 173 -10.81 6.94 16.64
C GLN A 173 -11.83 6.31 15.69
N LEU A 174 -12.77 7.11 15.17
CA LEU A 174 -13.73 6.65 14.17
C LEU A 174 -13.02 6.24 12.87
N PHE A 175 -12.14 7.08 12.35
CA PHE A 175 -11.35 6.80 11.16
C PHE A 175 -10.52 5.51 11.32
N GLN A 176 -9.75 5.42 12.40
CA GLN A 176 -8.90 4.25 12.66
C GLN A 176 -9.67 2.95 12.87
N TYR A 177 -10.90 3.03 13.40
CA TYR A 177 -11.73 1.85 13.57
C TYR A 177 -12.07 1.21 12.22
N HIS A 178 -12.26 2.02 11.17
CA HIS A 178 -12.59 1.53 9.82
C HIS A 178 -11.38 1.33 8.91
N ASP A 179 -10.23 1.96 9.19
CA ASP A 179 -8.95 1.69 8.52
C ASP A 179 -8.32 0.39 9.05
N ARG A 180 -8.90 -0.75 8.63
CA ARG A 180 -8.57 -2.09 9.14
C ARG A 180 -7.10 -2.46 8.91
N ALA A 181 -6.57 -2.03 7.78
CA ALA A 181 -5.18 -2.28 7.38
C ALA A 181 -4.20 -1.25 7.95
N GLU A 182 -4.67 -0.26 8.72
CA GLU A 182 -3.94 0.94 9.11
C GLU A 182 -3.10 1.49 7.95
N SER A 183 -3.77 1.63 6.81
CA SER A 183 -3.19 2.12 5.58
C SER A 183 -2.94 3.62 5.64
N GLY A 184 -3.65 4.34 6.52
CA GLY A 184 -3.79 5.80 6.55
C GLY A 184 -4.97 6.29 5.71
N HIS A 185 -5.75 5.38 5.11
CA HIS A 185 -6.77 5.68 4.13
C HIS A 185 -7.98 4.76 4.32
N LEU A 186 -9.14 5.22 3.87
CA LEU A 186 -10.35 4.42 3.75
C LEU A 186 -10.61 4.21 2.26
N ASP A 187 -10.64 2.96 1.82
CA ASP A 187 -11.22 2.65 0.51
C ASP A 187 -12.73 2.94 0.51
N ARG A 188 -13.39 2.81 -0.65
CA ARG A 188 -14.82 3.14 -0.76
C ARG A 188 -15.70 2.28 0.16
N GLU A 189 -15.33 1.04 0.42
CA GLU A 189 -16.07 0.15 1.32
C GLU A 189 -15.86 0.55 2.78
N GLU A 190 -14.62 0.82 3.16
CA GLU A 190 -14.25 1.29 4.50
C GLU A 190 -14.83 2.66 4.82
N PHE A 191 -14.85 3.56 3.84
CA PHE A 191 -15.50 4.86 3.97
C PHE A 191 -17.01 4.73 4.11
N ALA A 192 -17.65 3.79 3.39
CA ALA A 192 -19.08 3.54 3.57
C ALA A 192 -19.40 3.08 5.01
N LEU A 193 -18.54 2.25 5.61
CA LEU A 193 -18.66 1.83 7.00
C LEU A 193 -18.41 3.00 7.99
N ALA A 194 -17.43 3.85 7.69
CA ALA A 194 -17.15 5.07 8.46
C ALA A 194 -18.33 6.05 8.41
N LEU A 195 -18.89 6.29 7.22
CA LEU A 195 -20.09 7.08 7.00
C LEU A 195 -21.26 6.51 7.80
N HIS A 196 -21.49 5.20 7.75
CA HIS A 196 -22.53 4.58 8.57
C HIS A 196 -22.30 4.81 10.06
N SER A 197 -21.06 4.77 10.53
CA SER A 197 -20.74 5.03 11.95
C SER A 197 -20.90 6.50 12.34
N CYS A 198 -20.83 7.44 11.39
CA CYS A 198 -21.20 8.83 11.64
C CYS A 198 -22.68 8.98 12.05
N SER A 199 -23.53 7.99 11.73
CA SER A 199 -24.96 8.01 12.13
C SER A 199 -25.17 7.95 13.64
N LEU A 200 -24.15 7.52 14.39
CA LEU A 200 -24.13 7.58 15.85
C LEU A 200 -24.15 9.02 16.39
N PHE A 201 -23.73 9.99 15.58
CA PHE A 201 -23.57 11.38 15.97
C PHE A 201 -24.41 12.36 15.14
N HIS A 202 -24.78 11.98 13.92
CA HIS A 202 -25.59 12.81 13.02
C HIS A 202 -26.65 11.96 12.29
N ARG A 203 -27.93 12.35 12.38
CA ARG A 203 -29.03 11.53 11.84
C ARG A 203 -29.17 11.62 10.31
N ASP A 204 -28.91 12.81 9.76
CA ASP A 204 -29.13 13.09 8.35
C ASP A 204 -27.79 13.03 7.61
N LEU A 205 -27.42 11.83 7.16
CA LEU A 205 -26.20 11.64 6.38
C LEU A 205 -26.51 11.68 4.88
N PRO A 206 -25.65 12.29 4.05
CA PRO A 206 -25.79 12.23 2.62
C PRO A 206 -25.66 10.78 2.10
N PRO A 207 -26.21 10.47 0.91
CA PRO A 207 -25.95 9.21 0.23
C PRO A 207 -24.45 8.97 0.05
N LEU A 208 -24.02 7.69 0.02
CA LEU A 208 -22.61 7.32 -0.07
C LEU A 208 -21.89 8.00 -1.24
N GLU A 209 -22.53 8.10 -2.40
CA GLU A 209 -21.96 8.66 -3.62
C GLU A 209 -21.63 10.14 -3.45
N GLU A 210 -22.56 10.91 -2.88
CA GLU A 210 -22.37 12.33 -2.58
C GLU A 210 -21.31 12.53 -1.47
N ALA A 211 -21.37 11.71 -0.42
CA ALA A 211 -20.39 11.71 0.66
C ALA A 211 -18.98 11.42 0.16
N TRP A 212 -18.85 10.41 -0.71
CA TRP A 212 -17.59 9.98 -1.29
C TRP A 212 -17.01 11.03 -2.22
N GLU A 213 -17.85 11.65 -3.05
CA GLU A 213 -17.46 12.76 -3.92
C GLU A 213 -17.00 13.98 -3.12
N THR A 214 -17.77 14.36 -2.09
CA THR A 214 -17.46 15.49 -1.21
C THR A 214 -16.16 15.27 -0.43
N ALA A 215 -15.89 14.03 0.00
CA ALA A 215 -14.65 13.65 0.67
C ALA A 215 -13.45 13.51 -0.29
N GLY A 216 -13.61 13.76 -1.60
CA GLY A 216 -12.51 13.69 -2.58
C GLY A 216 -12.21 12.28 -3.12
N GLY A 217 -12.99 11.27 -2.73
CA GLY A 217 -12.74 9.88 -3.05
C GLY A 217 -12.65 9.50 -4.55
N PRO A 218 -13.39 10.12 -5.49
CA PRO A 218 -13.25 9.84 -6.92
C PRO A 218 -11.89 10.24 -7.50
N CYS A 219 -11.24 11.26 -6.94
CA CYS A 219 -9.97 11.79 -7.45
C CYS A 219 -8.79 10.90 -7.08
N THR A 220 -8.80 10.35 -5.87
CA THR A 220 -7.69 9.59 -5.26
C THR A 220 -7.96 8.08 -5.23
N GLY A 221 -9.23 7.67 -5.28
CA GLY A 221 -9.68 6.29 -5.09
C GLY A 221 -9.76 5.85 -3.63
N PHE A 222 -9.52 6.75 -2.69
CA PHE A 222 -9.54 6.52 -1.24
C PHE A 222 -9.83 7.84 -0.50
N VAL A 223 -10.03 7.81 0.82
CA VAL A 223 -10.17 9.01 1.66
C VAL A 223 -9.16 8.93 2.81
N ASN A 224 -8.22 9.87 2.89
CA ASN A 224 -7.30 9.98 4.03
C ASN A 224 -7.96 10.66 5.24
N PHE A 225 -7.27 10.73 6.38
CA PHE A 225 -7.87 11.31 7.59
C PHE A 225 -8.18 12.82 7.47
N SER A 226 -7.36 13.59 6.75
CA SER A 226 -7.59 15.02 6.56
C SER A 226 -8.85 15.27 5.74
N GLU A 227 -9.00 14.52 4.65
CA GLU A 227 -10.19 14.53 3.80
C GLU A 227 -11.43 14.10 4.59
N PHE A 228 -11.31 13.02 5.38
CA PHE A 228 -12.38 12.54 6.26
C PHE A 228 -12.77 13.57 7.32
N ALA A 229 -11.80 14.24 7.94
CA ALA A 229 -12.05 15.24 8.97
C ALA A 229 -12.76 16.48 8.40
N HIS A 230 -12.35 16.95 7.21
CA HIS A 230 -13.06 18.03 6.50
C HIS A 230 -14.48 17.61 6.09
N PHE A 231 -14.64 16.39 5.57
CA PHE A 231 -15.97 15.84 5.30
C PHE A 231 -16.83 15.80 6.58
N ALA A 232 -16.27 15.32 7.69
CA ALA A 232 -16.98 15.25 8.97
C ALA A 232 -17.37 16.64 9.52
N GLU A 233 -16.50 17.64 9.33
CA GLU A 233 -16.77 19.04 9.63
C GLU A 233 -17.93 19.58 8.78
N SER A 234 -17.99 19.23 7.49
CA SER A 234 -19.10 19.61 6.61
C SER A 234 -20.46 19.04 7.07
N LEU A 235 -20.44 17.90 7.76
CA LEU A 235 -21.60 17.29 8.41
C LEU A 235 -21.90 17.87 9.80
N SER A 236 -21.12 18.84 10.28
CA SER A 236 -21.20 19.39 11.64
C SER A 236 -21.16 18.29 12.73
N LEU A 237 -20.34 17.25 12.52
CA LEU A 237 -20.18 16.18 13.51
C LEU A 237 -19.55 16.73 14.79
N ALA A 238 -20.26 16.61 15.91
CA ALA A 238 -19.83 17.09 17.23
C ALA A 238 -18.82 16.13 17.89
N LEU A 239 -17.73 15.80 17.18
CA LEU A 239 -16.60 15.03 17.70
C LEU A 239 -15.33 15.88 17.66
N PRO A 240 -14.51 15.86 18.71
CA PRO A 240 -13.19 16.47 18.63
C PRO A 240 -12.34 15.70 17.60
N LEU A 241 -11.34 16.36 17.01
CA LEU A 241 -10.43 15.71 16.06
C LEU A 241 -9.73 14.48 16.67
N GLY A 242 -9.47 14.51 17.99
CA GLY A 242 -8.75 13.44 18.71
C GLY A 242 -7.24 13.65 18.74
N LEU A 243 -6.82 14.90 18.55
CA LEU A 243 -5.44 15.30 18.34
C LEU A 243 -5.00 16.33 19.40
N GLU A 244 -4.93 16.04 20.72
CA GLU A 244 -4.27 16.97 21.70
C GLU A 244 -3.62 16.27 22.94
N PRO A 245 -2.61 16.89 23.64
CA PRO A 245 -1.51 16.17 24.31
C PRO A 245 -1.28 16.36 25.84
N LYS A 246 -0.97 15.25 26.53
CA LYS A 246 0.21 15.00 27.40
C LYS A 246 0.17 13.51 27.81
N GLY A 247 1.21 12.74 27.48
CA GLY A 247 1.18 11.27 27.65
C GLY A 247 0.37 10.53 26.59
N ALA A 248 0.17 11.15 25.41
CA ALA A 248 -0.50 10.52 24.29
C ALA A 248 0.16 9.17 23.96
N PRO A 249 -0.62 8.11 23.74
CA PRO A 249 -0.10 6.81 23.41
C PRO A 249 0.81 6.91 22.18
N ARG A 250 1.94 6.20 22.26
CA ARG A 250 2.93 6.05 21.18
C ARG A 250 2.91 4.58 20.77
N PRO A 251 1.86 4.12 20.08
CA PRO A 251 1.77 2.72 19.72
C PRO A 251 2.95 2.31 18.85
N CYS A 252 3.37 1.06 18.99
CA CYS A 252 4.40 0.52 18.12
C CYS A 252 3.81 0.26 16.72
N ARG A 253 4.38 0.89 15.70
CA ARG A 253 3.99 0.80 14.28
C ARG A 253 4.71 -0.30 13.53
N PHE A 254 5.47 -1.12 14.24
CA PHE A 254 6.23 -2.22 13.68
C PHE A 254 5.35 -3.29 13.04
N ARG A 255 5.58 -3.55 11.75
CA ARG A 255 4.92 -4.62 10.99
C ARG A 255 5.95 -5.56 10.39
N ILE A 256 5.65 -6.85 10.43
CA ILE A 256 6.44 -7.86 9.75
C ILE A 256 5.55 -8.84 9.04
N ARG A 257 6.00 -9.29 7.88
CA ARG A 257 5.50 -10.50 7.25
C ARG A 257 6.23 -11.69 7.87
N LEU A 258 5.52 -12.58 8.55
CA LEU A 258 6.06 -13.88 8.93
C LEU A 258 5.86 -14.82 7.74
N ILE A 259 6.93 -15.49 7.34
CA ILE A 259 6.86 -16.49 6.29
C ILE A 259 6.93 -17.83 6.98
N ASN A 260 5.78 -18.50 7.00
CA ASN A 260 5.75 -19.90 7.33
C ASN A 260 6.38 -20.65 6.15
N ASN A 261 7.43 -21.42 6.43
CA ASN A 261 8.19 -22.21 5.46
C ASN A 261 7.31 -23.29 4.79
N GLY A 262 6.41 -22.91 3.88
CA GLY A 262 5.68 -23.81 2.99
C GLY A 262 4.18 -23.99 3.23
N GLU A 263 3.54 -23.25 4.15
CA GLU A 263 2.07 -23.27 4.30
C GLU A 263 1.45 -21.97 3.79
N ASP A 264 0.41 -22.08 2.96
CA ASP A 264 -0.30 -20.95 2.35
C ASP A 264 -1.02 -20.11 3.43
N GLY A 265 -0.29 -19.13 3.97
CA GLY A 265 -0.79 -18.10 4.87
C GLY A 265 0.31 -17.11 5.21
N ASP A 266 0.37 -15.98 4.50
CA ASP A 266 1.20 -14.86 4.94
C ASP A 266 0.54 -14.25 6.19
N GLU A 267 1.03 -14.55 7.39
CA GLU A 267 0.59 -13.85 8.60
C GLU A 267 1.39 -12.55 8.75
N GLU A 268 0.70 -11.41 8.71
CA GLU A 268 1.28 -10.10 9.03
C GLU A 268 1.22 -9.91 10.55
N TYR A 269 2.37 -10.05 11.21
CA TYR A 269 2.50 -9.71 12.62
C TYR A 269 2.71 -8.20 12.74
N THR A 270 2.01 -7.59 13.69
CA THR A 270 2.20 -6.18 14.01
C THR A 270 2.14 -6.05 15.52
N CYS A 271 3.04 -5.25 16.08
CA CYS A 271 3.14 -5.08 17.53
C CYS A 271 1.84 -4.48 18.11
N SER A 272 1.49 -4.87 19.35
CA SER A 272 0.29 -4.41 20.06
C SER A 272 0.58 -3.38 21.16
N CYS A 273 1.83 -2.95 21.33
CA CYS A 273 2.17 -1.93 22.33
C CYS A 273 1.43 -0.62 22.05
N SER A 274 0.74 -0.10 23.06
CA SER A 274 0.04 1.18 23.03
C SER A 274 0.95 2.38 23.36
N CYS A 275 2.10 2.15 24.00
CA CYS A 275 3.08 3.19 24.29
C CYS A 275 4.50 2.63 24.34
N PHE A 276 5.49 3.53 24.28
CA PHE A 276 6.89 3.18 24.51
C PHE A 276 7.14 2.98 26.01
N ASP A 277 7.47 1.76 26.40
CA ASP A 277 7.87 1.36 27.75
C ASP A 277 9.34 0.91 27.69
N ALA A 278 10.25 1.80 28.09
CA ALA A 278 11.68 1.60 27.94
C ALA A 278 12.17 0.37 28.73
N ASP A 279 12.86 -0.56 28.07
CA ASP A 279 13.56 -1.65 28.75
C ASP A 279 14.84 -1.11 29.40
N LYS A 280 15.00 -1.36 30.70
CA LYS A 280 16.19 -0.95 31.46
C LYS A 280 17.46 -1.65 30.97
N ARG A 281 17.34 -2.80 30.30
CA ARG A 281 18.47 -3.57 29.76
C ARG A 281 19.05 -2.98 28.48
N SER A 282 18.29 -2.14 27.78
CA SER A 282 18.68 -1.55 26.49
C SER A 282 19.10 -0.08 26.60
N GLU A 283 19.45 0.36 27.82
CA GLU A 283 19.72 1.79 28.12
C GLU A 283 18.55 2.71 27.73
N GLY A 284 17.33 2.15 27.70
CA GLY A 284 16.12 2.86 27.30
C GLY A 284 15.98 3.14 25.81
N MET A 285 16.78 2.49 24.96
CA MET A 285 16.69 2.60 23.50
C MET A 285 15.64 1.67 22.88
N ILE A 286 15.33 0.56 23.56
CA ILE A 286 14.39 -0.48 23.11
C ILE A 286 13.22 -0.56 24.09
N CYS A 287 12.01 -0.67 23.57
CA CYS A 287 10.79 -0.89 24.34
C CYS A 287 10.72 -2.34 24.85
N ARG A 288 9.95 -2.62 25.90
CA ARG A 288 9.69 -4.00 26.37
C ARG A 288 9.10 -4.93 25.31
N CYS A 289 8.55 -4.41 24.21
CA CYS A 289 8.13 -5.22 23.08
C CYS A 289 9.25 -5.61 22.11
N GLY A 290 10.49 -5.20 22.36
CA GLY A 290 11.64 -5.46 21.48
C GLY A 290 11.87 -4.38 20.42
N HIS A 291 10.93 -3.43 20.23
CA HIS A 291 11.04 -2.43 19.18
C HIS A 291 11.61 -1.09 19.67
N LYS A 292 12.28 -0.37 18.76
CA LYS A 292 12.91 0.92 19.03
C LYS A 292 11.92 2.04 19.30
N LEU A 293 12.39 3.09 19.95
CA LEU A 293 11.63 4.31 20.15
C LEU A 293 11.10 4.90 18.83
N SER A 294 11.87 4.86 17.74
CA SER A 294 11.46 5.28 16.39
C SER A 294 10.26 4.51 15.83
N MET A 295 10.04 3.27 16.28
CA MET A 295 8.85 2.49 15.93
C MET A 295 7.62 2.88 16.75
N HIS A 296 7.79 3.61 17.85
CA HIS A 296 6.72 4.07 18.73
C HIS A 296 6.36 5.53 18.43
N ARG A 297 5.39 5.70 17.53
CA ARG A 297 4.98 7.02 17.03
C ARG A 297 3.61 7.38 17.58
N SER A 298 3.44 8.63 17.99
CA SER A 298 2.13 9.13 18.40
C SER A 298 1.36 9.53 17.16
N ASP A 299 0.12 9.08 17.07
CA ASP A 299 -0.81 9.48 16.01
C ASP A 299 -1.03 10.98 16.02
N TYR A 300 -1.06 11.53 17.23
CA TYR A 300 -1.07 12.96 17.41
C TYR A 300 0.16 13.65 16.81
N ALA A 301 1.37 13.10 17.01
CA ALA A 301 2.58 13.67 16.43
C ALA A 301 2.59 13.57 14.89
N GLU A 302 1.97 12.54 14.29
CA GLU A 302 1.74 12.46 12.83
C GLU A 302 0.91 13.65 12.31
N ASP A 303 -0.02 14.15 13.12
CA ASP A 303 -0.91 15.24 12.75
C ASP A 303 -0.55 16.63 13.31
N THR A 304 0.18 16.77 14.42
CA THR A 304 0.66 18.09 14.90
C THR A 304 1.95 18.55 14.25
N TYR A 305 2.81 17.63 13.79
CA TYR A 305 3.96 18.02 12.98
C TYR A 305 3.56 18.55 11.59
N SER A 306 2.28 18.44 11.23
CA SER A 306 1.69 19.08 10.04
C SER A 306 1.89 20.60 10.01
N SER A 307 2.02 21.23 11.18
CA SER A 307 2.29 22.66 11.30
C SER A 307 3.77 23.02 11.33
N ILE A 308 4.68 22.03 11.46
CA ILE A 308 6.12 22.23 11.73
C ILE A 308 6.98 21.83 10.53
N CYS A 309 6.62 20.77 9.80
CA CYS A 309 7.32 20.40 8.57
C CYS A 309 6.72 21.18 7.41
N ALA A 310 7.27 22.38 7.17
CA ALA A 310 6.95 23.13 5.98
C ALA A 310 7.15 22.23 4.74
N PRO A 311 6.22 22.28 3.76
CA PRO A 311 6.44 21.61 2.49
C PRO A 311 7.76 22.14 1.89
N PRO A 312 8.47 21.30 1.13
CA PRO A 312 9.61 21.70 0.32
C PRO A 312 9.36 23.04 -0.38
N LEU A 313 10.33 23.96 -0.33
CA LEU A 313 10.21 25.26 -1.00
C LEU A 313 10.01 25.11 -2.52
N ALA A 314 10.46 23.99 -3.07
CA ALA A 314 10.30 23.65 -4.48
C ALA A 314 8.90 23.15 -4.87
N TRP A 315 7.98 22.99 -3.92
CA TRP A 315 6.60 22.61 -4.22
C TRP A 315 5.81 23.79 -4.78
N LEU A 316 4.89 23.47 -5.68
CA LEU A 316 3.97 24.46 -6.24
C LEU A 316 2.80 24.63 -5.26
N PRO A 317 2.56 25.85 -4.75
CA PRO A 317 1.47 26.08 -3.81
C PRO A 317 0.11 25.62 -4.37
N GLY A 318 -0.64 24.86 -3.57
CA GLY A 318 -1.98 24.39 -3.95
C GLY A 318 -2.01 23.20 -4.92
N CYS A 319 -0.86 22.63 -5.29
CA CYS A 319 -0.80 21.40 -6.06
C CYS A 319 -0.59 20.17 -5.15
N GLU A 320 -1.22 19.05 -5.49
CA GLU A 320 -1.04 17.77 -4.80
C GLU A 320 -0.82 16.62 -5.80
N GLY A 321 -0.05 15.62 -5.39
CA GLY A 321 0.25 14.43 -6.18
C GLY A 321 1.40 14.64 -7.16
N LEU A 322 1.33 14.02 -8.33
CA LEU A 322 2.40 14.08 -9.33
C LEU A 322 2.33 15.38 -10.15
N VAL A 323 3.23 16.30 -9.87
CA VAL A 323 3.32 17.61 -10.54
C VAL A 323 4.48 17.60 -11.52
N GLU A 324 4.21 17.94 -12.77
CA GLU A 324 5.24 17.96 -13.82
C GLU A 324 6.37 18.96 -13.51
N VAL A 325 7.61 18.52 -13.70
CA VAL A 325 8.79 19.35 -13.53
C VAL A 325 9.09 20.09 -14.84
N THR A 326 8.87 21.40 -14.84
CA THR A 326 9.17 22.27 -16.00
C THR A 326 10.52 22.98 -15.89
N ASN A 327 11.14 22.98 -14.70
CA ASN A 327 12.44 23.59 -14.45
C ASN A 327 13.55 22.84 -15.19
N GLN A 328 14.15 23.49 -16.18
CA GLN A 328 15.17 22.92 -17.07
C GLN A 328 16.47 22.55 -16.35
N GLU A 329 16.85 23.31 -15.32
CA GLU A 329 18.05 23.01 -14.54
C GLU A 329 17.85 21.71 -13.75
N LEU A 330 16.70 21.55 -13.10
CA LEU A 330 16.37 20.32 -12.37
C LEU A 330 16.26 19.12 -13.32
N LEU A 331 15.64 19.28 -14.49
CA LEU A 331 15.61 18.23 -15.52
C LEU A 331 17.03 17.83 -15.97
N GLY A 332 17.93 18.81 -16.15
CA GLY A 332 19.33 18.56 -16.46
C GLY A 332 20.06 17.78 -15.35
N ARG A 333 19.81 18.12 -14.08
CA ARG A 333 20.36 17.39 -12.92
C ARG A 333 19.82 15.96 -12.84
N LEU A 334 18.52 15.76 -13.11
CA LEU A 334 17.91 14.42 -13.16
C LEU A 334 18.47 13.57 -14.31
N GLN A 335 18.67 14.16 -15.49
CA GLN A 335 19.35 13.46 -16.60
C GLN A 335 20.80 13.11 -16.24
N SER A 336 21.54 14.02 -15.59
CA SER A 336 22.90 13.75 -15.09
C SER A 336 22.92 12.60 -14.08
N MET A 337 21.91 12.51 -13.21
CA MET A 337 21.74 11.41 -12.26
C MET A 337 21.53 10.06 -12.98
N LEU A 338 20.73 10.01 -14.06
CA LEU A 338 20.58 8.82 -14.89
C LEU A 338 21.91 8.42 -15.57
N ASN A 339 22.64 9.41 -16.10
CA ASN A 339 23.90 9.16 -16.80
C ASN A 339 25.00 8.66 -15.85
N SER A 340 25.18 9.31 -14.71
CA SER A 340 26.23 8.98 -13.72
C SER A 340 25.97 7.67 -12.99
N SER A 341 24.70 7.32 -12.77
CA SER A 341 24.31 6.07 -12.11
C SER A 341 24.23 4.88 -13.07
N HIS A 342 24.31 5.09 -14.38
CA HIS A 342 24.44 4.02 -15.38
C HIS A 342 25.73 3.22 -15.15
N LYS A 343 25.64 1.90 -15.35
CA LYS A 343 26.79 0.99 -15.30
C LYS A 343 27.03 0.39 -16.67
N SER A 344 28.22 0.64 -17.23
CA SER A 344 28.61 0.24 -18.60
C SER A 344 29.24 -1.16 -18.69
N HIS A 345 29.72 -1.72 -17.59
CA HIS A 345 30.40 -3.01 -17.53
C HIS A 345 29.90 -3.81 -16.33
N ASP A 346 29.90 -5.15 -16.41
CA ASP A 346 29.32 -6.01 -15.36
C ASP A 346 27.95 -5.50 -14.87
N ASN A 347 27.04 -5.33 -15.83
CA ASN A 347 25.81 -4.55 -15.67
C ASN A 347 24.54 -5.39 -15.90
N TRP A 348 24.70 -6.70 -16.05
CA TRP A 348 23.60 -7.63 -16.21
C TRP A 348 23.53 -8.55 -14.99
N THR A 349 22.35 -8.65 -14.39
CA THR A 349 22.04 -9.75 -13.46
C THR A 349 20.94 -10.64 -14.02
N ARG A 350 20.70 -11.75 -13.33
CA ARG A 350 19.61 -12.67 -13.66
C ARG A 350 18.24 -11.98 -13.65
N ASP A 351 18.06 -10.91 -12.88
CA ASP A 351 16.78 -10.23 -12.74
C ASP A 351 16.35 -9.53 -14.03
N ARG A 352 17.30 -9.11 -14.88
CA ARG A 352 17.02 -8.62 -16.24
C ARG A 352 16.55 -9.72 -17.18
N GLY A 353 16.88 -10.97 -16.88
CA GLY A 353 16.43 -12.14 -17.62
C GLY A 353 17.21 -12.45 -18.90
N CYS A 354 16.69 -13.44 -19.62
CA CYS A 354 17.25 -14.00 -20.84
C CYS A 354 16.62 -13.35 -22.07
N ARG A 355 17.40 -13.04 -23.10
CA ARG A 355 16.87 -12.49 -24.37
C ARG A 355 15.92 -13.45 -25.11
N LEU A 356 16.03 -14.76 -24.84
CA LEU A 356 15.23 -15.80 -25.51
C LEU A 356 13.97 -16.16 -24.72
N HIS A 357 14.04 -16.15 -23.38
CA HIS A 357 12.98 -16.69 -22.51
C HIS A 357 12.44 -15.66 -21.51
N GLY A 358 12.91 -14.42 -21.57
CA GLY A 358 12.54 -13.37 -20.62
C GLY A 358 13.04 -13.64 -19.20
N VAL A 359 12.32 -13.07 -18.24
CA VAL A 359 12.65 -13.16 -16.80
C VAL A 359 12.08 -14.46 -16.23
N HIS A 360 12.92 -15.25 -15.53
CA HIS A 360 12.57 -16.55 -14.93
C HIS A 360 12.09 -17.65 -15.88
N GLY A 361 12.20 -17.46 -17.21
CA GLY A 361 11.76 -18.45 -18.20
C GLY A 361 12.77 -19.55 -18.53
N CYS A 362 13.97 -19.57 -17.92
CA CYS A 362 14.98 -20.59 -18.19
C CYS A 362 15.99 -20.80 -17.04
N SER A 363 16.84 -21.82 -17.19
CA SER A 363 17.93 -22.13 -16.27
C SER A 363 18.96 -21.00 -16.21
N TRP A 364 19.72 -20.93 -15.10
CA TRP A 364 20.79 -19.95 -14.94
C TRP A 364 21.83 -20.03 -16.07
N ALA A 365 22.23 -21.24 -16.47
CA ALA A 365 23.17 -21.45 -17.57
C ALA A 365 22.66 -20.88 -18.90
N CYS A 366 21.35 -21.04 -19.19
CA CYS A 366 20.73 -20.47 -20.37
C CYS A 366 20.71 -18.94 -20.32
N ALA A 367 20.29 -18.35 -19.20
CA ALA A 367 20.22 -16.90 -19.00
C ALA A 367 21.61 -16.25 -19.07
N ALA A 368 22.62 -16.86 -18.44
CA ALA A 368 23.99 -16.37 -18.43
C ALA A 368 24.63 -16.36 -19.83
N LYS A 369 24.28 -17.34 -20.68
CA LYS A 369 24.72 -17.42 -22.09
C LYS A 369 23.94 -16.47 -23.01
N ASN A 370 22.67 -16.20 -22.70
CA ASN A 370 21.76 -15.42 -23.54
C ASN A 370 21.24 -14.20 -22.78
N ARG A 371 22.16 -13.38 -22.26
CA ARG A 371 21.85 -12.20 -21.46
C ARG A 371 20.92 -11.26 -22.23
N CYS A 372 19.81 -10.85 -21.62
CA CYS A 372 18.98 -9.77 -22.15
C CYS A 372 19.84 -8.48 -22.24
N PRO A 373 19.82 -7.75 -23.37
CA PRO A 373 20.63 -6.54 -23.54
C PRO A 373 20.40 -5.52 -22.42
N VAL A 374 21.49 -4.93 -21.95
CA VAL A 374 21.47 -3.78 -21.04
C VAL A 374 21.54 -2.51 -21.90
N PRO A 375 20.67 -1.51 -21.71
CA PRO A 375 20.76 -0.24 -22.43
C PRO A 375 22.13 0.42 -22.26
N ASN A 376 22.63 1.07 -23.33
CA ASN A 376 23.83 1.89 -23.31
C ASN A 376 23.61 3.22 -22.56
N GLY A 377 22.36 3.65 -22.45
CA GLY A 377 21.98 4.84 -21.70
C GLY A 377 20.48 4.93 -21.42
N PHE A 378 20.09 5.97 -20.67
CA PHE A 378 18.71 6.26 -20.32
C PHE A 378 18.43 7.75 -20.58
N MET A 379 17.56 8.03 -21.54
CA MET A 379 17.19 9.39 -21.92
C MET A 379 15.91 9.81 -21.20
N LEU A 380 16.00 10.77 -20.29
CA LEU A 380 14.86 11.39 -19.62
C LEU A 380 13.94 12.02 -20.66
N GLN A 381 12.64 11.77 -20.53
CA GLN A 381 11.59 12.33 -21.38
C GLN A 381 10.68 13.27 -20.60
N ALA A 382 10.34 12.89 -19.37
CA ALA A 382 9.56 13.71 -18.45
C ALA A 382 9.92 13.37 -17.00
N ALA A 383 9.70 14.31 -16.10
CA ALA A 383 9.82 14.08 -14.66
C ALA A 383 8.62 14.71 -13.95
N TYR A 384 8.12 14.02 -12.93
CA TYR A 384 7.06 14.50 -12.07
C TYR A 384 7.56 14.49 -10.64
N ARG A 385 7.46 15.61 -9.93
CA ARG A 385 7.69 15.68 -8.49
C ARG A 385 6.43 15.21 -7.78
N ASN A 386 6.58 14.30 -6.83
CA ASN A 386 5.49 14.01 -5.92
C ASN A 386 5.38 15.17 -4.92
N GLN A 387 4.19 15.75 -4.82
CA GLN A 387 3.81 16.76 -3.84
C GLN A 387 2.69 16.18 -3.00
N SER A 388 3.02 15.16 -2.20
CA SER A 388 2.09 14.58 -1.24
C SER A 388 2.44 15.09 0.17
N PRO A 389 1.67 16.05 0.73
CA PRO A 389 1.90 16.58 2.06
C PRO A 389 1.87 15.49 3.13
N GLU A 390 0.93 14.54 3.02
CA GLU A 390 0.82 13.43 3.95
C GLU A 390 2.09 12.56 3.97
N LEU A 391 2.53 12.06 2.82
CA LEU A 391 3.72 11.20 2.76
C LEU A 391 4.98 11.95 3.21
N TRP A 392 5.09 13.24 2.87
CA TRP A 392 6.20 14.08 3.30
C TRP A 392 6.25 14.25 4.83
N ARG A 393 5.09 14.49 5.46
CA ARG A 393 4.97 14.60 6.92
C ARG A 393 5.44 13.33 7.61
N ARG A 394 4.91 12.17 7.19
CA ARG A 394 5.27 10.85 7.75
C ARG A 394 6.77 10.59 7.60
N TYR A 395 7.32 10.91 6.43
CA TYR A 395 8.74 10.81 6.14
C TYR A 395 9.61 11.68 7.06
N CYS A 396 9.27 12.97 7.19
CA CYS A 396 10.03 13.91 8.02
C CYS A 396 10.04 13.51 9.50
N LEU A 397 8.91 13.04 10.01
CA LEU A 397 8.78 12.55 11.38
C LEU A 397 9.70 11.36 11.66
N LEU A 398 9.67 10.35 10.78
CA LEU A 398 10.52 9.19 10.97
C LEU A 398 12.00 9.53 10.75
N LYS A 399 12.31 10.41 9.80
CA LYS A 399 13.66 10.95 9.62
C LYS A 399 14.19 11.59 10.89
N GLN A 400 13.41 12.49 11.52
CA GLN A 400 13.83 13.18 12.74
C GLN A 400 13.98 12.21 13.94
N ALA A 401 13.13 11.18 14.02
CA ALA A 401 13.26 10.14 15.04
C ALA A 401 14.56 9.34 14.86
N ILE A 402 14.85 8.87 13.65
CA ILE A 402 16.08 8.11 13.33
C ILE A 402 17.31 8.99 13.51
N ARG A 403 17.28 10.26 13.07
CA ARG A 403 18.36 11.22 13.26
C ARG A 403 18.69 11.42 14.74
N SER A 404 17.66 11.56 15.58
CA SER A 404 17.85 11.66 17.04
C SER A 404 18.46 10.41 17.65
N GLU A 405 18.12 9.21 17.14
CA GLU A 405 18.72 7.94 17.57
C GLU A 405 20.17 7.79 17.11
N CYS A 406 20.49 8.28 15.90
CA CYS A 406 21.84 8.32 15.35
C CYS A 406 22.77 9.24 16.17
N ALA A 407 22.25 10.35 16.67
CA ALA A 407 23.01 11.29 17.51
C ALA A 407 23.32 10.77 18.93
N ARG A 408 22.64 9.72 19.42
CA ARG A 408 22.76 9.20 20.80
C ARG A 408 23.68 7.98 20.94
N GLY A 409 24.42 7.59 19.91
CA GLY A 409 25.21 6.36 19.92
C GLY A 409 26.62 6.52 19.36
N GLU A 410 27.29 5.39 19.20
CA GLU A 410 28.60 5.29 18.55
C GLU A 410 28.56 5.74 17.09
N GLU A 411 29.72 6.15 16.58
CA GLU A 411 29.91 6.48 15.17
C GLU A 411 29.49 5.30 14.29
N PHE A 412 28.67 5.56 13.28
CA PHE A 412 28.13 4.53 12.39
C PHE A 412 28.65 4.74 10.97
N PRO A 413 28.75 3.67 10.15
CA PRO A 413 29.19 3.80 8.78
C PRO A 413 28.32 4.80 8.01
N GLN A 414 28.97 5.66 7.22
CA GLN A 414 28.30 6.60 6.31
C GLN A 414 28.67 6.26 4.86
N PRO A 415 28.09 5.21 4.25
CA PRO A 415 28.33 4.88 2.85
C PRO A 415 27.92 6.04 1.94
N SER A 416 28.80 6.41 1.01
CA SER A 416 28.47 7.34 -0.08
C SER A 416 27.80 6.58 -1.24
N LEU A 417 26.63 7.04 -1.68
CA LEU A 417 25.99 6.54 -2.90
C LEU A 417 26.21 7.49 -4.07
N LEU A 418 26.44 6.94 -5.24
CA LEU A 418 26.58 7.68 -6.50
C LEU A 418 25.30 8.42 -6.88
N SER A 419 24.14 7.88 -6.49
CA SER A 419 22.84 8.51 -6.70
C SER A 419 22.52 9.58 -5.66
N ALA A 420 23.35 9.79 -4.63
CA ALA A 420 23.11 10.82 -3.62
C ALA A 420 23.55 12.21 -4.09
N SER A 421 23.15 12.59 -5.31
CA SER A 421 23.40 13.93 -5.85
C SER A 421 22.47 14.96 -5.20
N ASP A 422 23.01 16.15 -4.93
CA ASP A 422 22.20 17.31 -4.58
C ASP A 422 21.40 17.75 -5.81
N LEU A 423 20.09 17.50 -5.77
CA LEU A 423 19.14 18.07 -6.70
C LEU A 423 18.83 19.50 -6.24
N ASP A 424 17.59 19.81 -5.94
CA ASP A 424 17.16 21.14 -5.50
C ASP A 424 17.05 21.27 -3.98
N GLU A 425 16.94 20.16 -3.27
CA GLU A 425 16.92 20.12 -1.81
C GLU A 425 18.02 19.20 -1.26
N PRO A 426 18.70 19.60 -0.17
CA PRO A 426 19.81 18.86 0.39
C PRO A 426 19.35 17.55 1.06
N LEU A 427 20.30 16.64 1.24
CA LEU A 427 20.15 15.40 2.00
C LEU A 427 20.76 15.55 3.40
N ASP A 428 20.11 14.98 4.40
CA ASP A 428 20.57 14.96 5.78
C ASP A 428 21.59 13.84 6.02
N LYS A 429 22.88 14.23 6.03
CA LYS A 429 23.99 13.32 6.31
C LYS A 429 24.00 12.77 7.74
N ASP A 430 23.38 13.45 8.71
CA ASP A 430 23.38 13.03 10.12
C ASP A 430 22.55 11.75 10.33
N CYS A 431 21.74 11.37 9.34
CA CYS A 431 20.96 10.15 9.35
C CYS A 431 21.10 9.30 8.08
N ASN A 432 22.21 9.44 7.34
CA ASN A 432 22.42 8.69 6.08
C ASN A 432 21.22 8.82 5.12
N GLU A 433 20.74 10.06 4.89
CA GLU A 433 19.70 10.30 3.90
C GLU A 433 20.29 10.21 2.48
N TRP A 434 19.66 9.40 1.63
CA TRP A 434 20.11 9.16 0.26
C TRP A 434 18.98 9.34 -0.73
N ARG A 435 19.33 9.63 -1.99
CA ARG A 435 18.44 9.41 -3.12
C ARG A 435 18.79 8.09 -3.78
N CYS A 436 17.80 7.22 -3.93
CA CYS A 436 17.96 5.89 -4.52
C CYS A 436 16.86 5.62 -5.55
N PHE A 437 17.12 4.71 -6.48
CA PHE A 437 16.16 4.34 -7.52
C PHE A 437 15.26 3.18 -7.07
N HIS A 438 13.99 3.22 -7.46
CA HIS A 438 13.06 2.09 -7.33
C HIS A 438 12.34 1.83 -8.65
N GLY A 439 12.57 0.65 -9.24
CA GLY A 439 11.94 0.22 -10.50
C GLY A 439 10.75 -0.70 -10.26
N SER A 440 9.67 -0.50 -11.03
CA SER A 440 8.50 -1.38 -11.03
C SER A 440 7.66 -1.17 -12.29
N ALA A 441 6.49 -1.79 -12.34
CA ALA A 441 5.48 -1.44 -13.33
C ALA A 441 4.93 -0.02 -13.05
N PRO A 442 4.64 0.79 -14.10
CA PRO A 442 4.18 2.17 -13.93
C PRO A 442 2.97 2.34 -13.01
N VAL A 443 1.99 1.43 -13.09
CA VAL A 443 0.81 1.44 -12.20
C VAL A 443 1.19 1.31 -10.72
N ASN A 444 2.21 0.51 -10.40
CA ASN A 444 2.70 0.38 -9.03
C ASN A 444 3.42 1.65 -8.58
N LEU A 445 4.23 2.27 -9.44
CA LEU A 445 4.96 3.48 -9.11
C LEU A 445 4.01 4.65 -8.82
N ARG A 446 2.96 4.83 -9.64
CA ARG A 446 1.90 5.82 -9.37
C ARG A 446 1.18 5.53 -8.06
N GLY A 447 0.86 4.26 -7.79
CA GLY A 447 0.26 3.86 -6.52
C GLY A 447 1.15 4.13 -5.30
N ILE A 448 2.47 3.99 -5.45
CA ILE A 448 3.46 4.33 -4.41
C ILE A 448 3.50 5.84 -4.17
N CYS A 449 3.49 6.65 -5.22
CA CYS A 449 3.43 8.12 -5.09
C CYS A 449 2.15 8.58 -4.38
N ALA A 450 1.02 7.91 -4.63
CA ALA A 450 -0.27 8.25 -4.04
C ALA A 450 -0.45 7.76 -2.60
N SER A 451 0.02 6.54 -2.27
CA SER A 451 -0.37 5.84 -1.03
C SER A 451 0.80 5.18 -0.27
N ASN A 452 2.04 5.55 -0.60
CA ASN A 452 3.28 4.96 -0.10
C ASN A 452 3.52 3.50 -0.52
N PHE A 453 4.66 2.94 -0.11
CA PHE A 453 4.98 1.53 -0.24
C PHE A 453 4.06 0.67 0.64
N LYS A 454 3.60 -0.46 0.09
CA LYS A 454 2.70 -1.40 0.78
C LYS A 454 3.52 -2.53 1.42
N PRO A 455 3.48 -2.73 2.75
CA PRO A 455 4.19 -3.83 3.42
C PRO A 455 3.90 -5.22 2.81
N ALA A 456 2.66 -5.46 2.38
CA ALA A 456 2.26 -6.68 1.68
C ALA A 456 3.01 -6.94 0.36
N LYS A 457 3.69 -5.94 -0.21
CA LYS A 457 4.54 -6.03 -1.41
C LYS A 457 6.05 -5.93 -1.11
N ALA A 458 6.45 -5.80 0.16
CA ALA A 458 7.85 -5.76 0.56
C ALA A 458 8.57 -7.07 0.17
N GLY A 459 9.71 -6.98 -0.50
CA GLY A 459 10.50 -8.13 -0.94
C GLY A 459 9.84 -9.03 -2.01
N THR A 460 8.64 -8.70 -2.49
CA THR A 460 7.92 -9.52 -3.49
C THR A 460 8.22 -9.11 -4.93
N GLY A 461 9.35 -8.45 -5.18
CA GLY A 461 9.81 -8.08 -6.52
C GLY A 461 10.05 -9.30 -7.40
N ALA A 462 10.71 -9.12 -8.54
CA ALA A 462 11.07 -10.22 -9.45
C ALA A 462 12.18 -11.14 -8.88
N THR A 463 12.11 -11.47 -7.61
CA THR A 463 13.01 -12.40 -6.91
C THR A 463 12.95 -13.76 -7.57
N TRP A 464 14.11 -14.39 -7.76
CA TRP A 464 14.19 -15.74 -8.28
C TRP A 464 13.40 -16.73 -7.42
N LYS A 465 12.72 -17.65 -8.09
CA LYS A 465 11.91 -18.70 -7.48
C LYS A 465 12.43 -20.05 -7.96
N ASP A 466 12.50 -21.01 -7.06
CA ASP A 466 12.64 -22.42 -7.43
C ASP A 466 11.49 -22.85 -8.35
N ALA A 467 11.75 -23.86 -9.18
CA ALA A 467 10.72 -24.42 -10.04
C ALA A 467 9.57 -24.97 -9.17
N GLY A 468 8.36 -24.40 -9.32
CA GLY A 468 7.18 -24.77 -8.52
C GLY A 468 6.93 -23.89 -7.29
N ALA A 469 7.85 -22.99 -6.92
CA ALA A 469 7.63 -22.05 -5.82
C ALA A 469 6.73 -20.88 -6.26
N SER A 470 5.70 -20.58 -5.46
CA SER A 470 4.78 -19.47 -5.71
C SER A 470 5.44 -18.10 -5.50
N LYS A 471 6.48 -18.01 -4.67
CA LYS A 471 7.23 -16.79 -4.30
C LYS A 471 8.73 -17.05 -4.20
N GLY A 472 9.54 -16.01 -4.38
CA GLY A 472 11.00 -16.06 -4.25
C GLY A 472 11.44 -15.44 -2.94
N THR A 473 12.58 -15.88 -2.39
CA THR A 473 13.14 -15.36 -1.14
C THR A 473 14.12 -14.23 -1.44
N PRO A 474 13.79 -12.98 -1.06
CA PRO A 474 14.62 -11.81 -1.34
C PRO A 474 15.90 -11.86 -0.49
N LEU A 475 16.99 -11.41 -1.09
CA LEU A 475 18.33 -11.67 -0.57
C LEU A 475 18.60 -11.10 0.83
N TYR A 476 18.12 -9.90 1.12
CA TYR A 476 18.28 -9.21 2.40
C TYR A 476 16.98 -9.24 3.23
N GLY A 477 16.09 -10.19 2.93
CA GLY A 477 14.79 -10.32 3.59
C GLY A 477 13.70 -9.39 3.04
N PHE A 478 12.54 -9.44 3.67
CA PHE A 478 11.32 -8.81 3.17
C PHE A 478 11.23 -7.34 3.61
N GLY A 479 11.85 -6.47 2.82
CA GLY A 479 11.81 -5.02 2.97
C GLY A 479 11.54 -4.30 1.64
N PHE A 480 11.63 -2.97 1.67
CA PHE A 480 11.57 -2.12 0.48
C PHE A 480 12.97 -1.93 -0.08
N TYR A 481 13.16 -2.36 -1.33
CA TYR A 481 14.45 -2.39 -2.00
C TYR A 481 14.65 -1.15 -2.86
N PHE A 482 15.83 -0.56 -2.74
CA PHE A 482 16.26 0.58 -3.53
C PHE A 482 17.65 0.30 -4.10
N ALA A 483 17.86 0.71 -5.35
CA ALA A 483 19.13 0.57 -6.02
C ALA A 483 19.88 1.89 -6.02
N GLU A 484 21.20 1.82 -5.80
CA GLU A 484 22.08 2.96 -6.07
C GLU A 484 22.08 3.34 -7.56
N ARG A 485 21.95 2.35 -8.44
CA ARG A 485 22.14 2.53 -9.88
C ARG A 485 20.85 2.35 -10.66
N ILE A 486 20.58 3.26 -11.60
CA ILE A 486 19.46 3.13 -12.53
C ILE A 486 19.51 1.80 -13.29
N THR A 487 20.69 1.32 -13.67
CA THR A 487 20.83 0.06 -14.43
C THR A 487 20.29 -1.15 -13.66
N LYS A 488 20.33 -1.13 -12.32
CA LYS A 488 19.71 -2.16 -11.46
C LYS A 488 18.21 -1.94 -11.33
N ALA A 489 17.76 -0.72 -11.06
CA ALA A 489 16.32 -0.42 -10.97
C ALA A 489 15.57 -0.74 -12.28
N ASP A 490 16.19 -0.46 -13.43
CA ASP A 490 15.64 -0.73 -14.76
C ASP A 490 15.38 -2.22 -15.03
N GLU A 491 16.04 -3.15 -14.32
CA GLU A 491 15.75 -4.60 -14.43
C GLU A 491 14.32 -4.93 -13.99
N TYR A 492 13.73 -4.08 -13.14
CA TYR A 492 12.36 -4.22 -12.64
C TYR A 492 11.36 -3.31 -13.36
N ALA A 493 11.83 -2.38 -14.20
CA ALA A 493 10.98 -1.48 -14.95
C ALA A 493 10.21 -2.22 -16.05
N ARG A 494 8.94 -1.87 -16.23
CA ARG A 494 8.09 -2.34 -17.33
C ARG A 494 7.76 -1.19 -18.28
N PRO A 495 7.59 -1.47 -19.58
CA PRO A 495 7.17 -0.43 -20.51
C PRO A 495 5.82 0.14 -20.06
N MET A 496 5.64 1.43 -20.35
CA MET A 496 4.33 2.08 -20.25
C MET A 496 3.33 1.37 -21.16
N PRO A 497 2.06 1.22 -20.73
CA PRO A 497 1.01 0.72 -21.61
C PRO A 497 0.79 1.68 -22.79
N ASP A 498 0.14 1.19 -23.84
CA ASP A 498 -0.17 1.94 -25.06
C ASP A 498 -0.84 3.30 -24.75
N GLY A 499 -0.42 4.36 -25.44
CA GLY A 499 -0.91 5.74 -25.24
C GLY A 499 0.19 6.80 -25.43
N ASP A 500 0.00 8.00 -24.88
CA ASP A 500 0.88 9.17 -25.04
C ASP A 500 2.34 8.97 -24.56
N HIS A 501 2.60 7.88 -23.84
CA HIS A 501 3.90 7.50 -23.32
C HIS A 501 4.37 6.12 -23.81
N GLU A 502 3.83 5.65 -24.93
CA GLU A 502 4.19 4.35 -25.52
C GLU A 502 5.71 4.20 -25.70
N GLY A 503 6.22 3.03 -25.32
CA GLY A 503 7.65 2.71 -25.41
C GLY A 503 8.54 3.38 -24.35
N LEU A 504 7.98 4.23 -23.49
CA LEU A 504 8.71 4.77 -22.33
C LEU A 504 8.72 3.77 -21.17
N PHE A 505 9.65 3.99 -20.25
CA PHE A 505 9.78 3.27 -18.99
C PHE A 505 9.67 4.27 -17.84
N ALA A 506 9.34 3.77 -16.66
CA ALA A 506 9.21 4.59 -15.46
C ALA A 506 10.07 4.05 -14.31
N VAL A 507 10.63 4.98 -13.53
CA VAL A 507 11.39 4.68 -12.30
C VAL A 507 11.10 5.78 -11.27
N LEU A 508 11.15 5.43 -9.98
CA LEU A 508 11.13 6.41 -8.91
C LEU A 508 12.54 6.80 -8.48
N VAL A 509 12.73 8.07 -8.16
CA VAL A 509 13.82 8.53 -7.30
C VAL A 509 13.21 8.78 -5.92
N CYS A 510 13.66 8.03 -4.93
CA CYS A 510 13.16 8.11 -3.57
C CYS A 510 14.22 8.67 -2.63
N ARG A 511 13.83 9.59 -1.74
CA ARG A 511 14.61 9.86 -0.54
C ARG A 511 14.47 8.68 0.42
N VAL A 512 15.57 8.22 0.99
CA VAL A 512 15.62 7.05 1.89
C VAL A 512 16.50 7.39 3.08
N VAL A 513 15.97 7.22 4.29
CA VAL A 513 16.72 7.41 5.55
C VAL A 513 17.37 6.09 5.94
N GLY A 514 18.68 5.98 5.72
CA GLY A 514 19.46 4.81 6.10
C GLY A 514 19.69 4.67 7.60
N GLY A 515 19.81 5.79 8.32
CA GLY A 515 20.27 5.83 9.71
C GLY A 515 21.58 5.07 9.91
N ARG A 516 21.80 4.52 11.11
CA ARG A 516 22.78 3.45 11.34
C ARG A 516 22.49 2.25 10.43
N THR A 517 23.26 2.08 9.36
CA THR A 517 23.02 1.00 8.40
C THR A 517 23.88 -0.23 8.68
N LYS A 518 23.30 -1.43 8.55
CA LYS A 518 24.06 -2.68 8.61
C LYS A 518 24.69 -2.91 7.24
N VAL A 519 26.01 -2.71 7.14
CA VAL A 519 26.76 -2.99 5.91
C VAL A 519 26.96 -4.51 5.77
N VAL A 520 26.57 -5.06 4.62
CA VAL A 520 26.66 -6.48 4.28
C VAL A 520 27.50 -6.65 3.02
N THR A 521 28.69 -7.23 3.17
CA THR A 521 29.66 -7.40 2.08
C THR A 521 29.85 -8.86 1.64
N ASN A 522 29.37 -9.82 2.43
CA ASN A 522 29.53 -11.25 2.20
C ASN A 522 28.35 -11.86 1.40
N ASN A 523 28.49 -13.14 1.04
CA ASN A 523 27.51 -13.87 0.24
C ASN A 523 26.62 -14.80 1.09
N ASP A 524 27.12 -15.20 2.27
CA ASP A 524 26.38 -15.96 3.27
C ASP A 524 25.52 -15.00 4.08
N ILE A 525 24.26 -14.89 3.70
CA ILE A 525 23.32 -13.94 4.27
C ILE A 525 22.35 -14.67 5.18
N ASP A 526 22.53 -14.47 6.49
CA ASP A 526 21.54 -14.82 7.50
C ASP A 526 20.39 -13.80 7.45
N VAL A 527 19.34 -14.13 6.70
CA VAL A 527 18.19 -13.26 6.46
C VAL A 527 17.47 -12.93 7.77
N ASP A 528 17.32 -13.91 8.66
CA ASP A 528 16.62 -13.74 9.94
C ASP A 528 17.48 -12.92 10.92
N GLY A 529 18.78 -13.19 10.96
CA GLY A 529 19.74 -12.40 11.75
C GLY A 529 19.86 -10.94 11.27
N LEU A 530 19.88 -10.70 9.96
CA LEU A 530 19.87 -9.33 9.41
C LEU A 530 18.60 -8.59 9.81
N ARG A 531 17.45 -9.24 9.66
CA ARG A 531 16.17 -8.69 10.03
C ARG A 531 16.10 -8.37 11.53
N GLY A 532 16.49 -9.30 12.39
CA GLY A 532 16.60 -9.07 13.84
C GLY A 532 17.56 -7.92 14.17
N SER A 533 18.66 -7.77 13.43
CA SER A 533 19.62 -6.68 13.65
C SER A 533 19.07 -5.28 13.36
N VAL A 534 18.05 -5.18 12.49
CA VAL A 534 17.37 -3.92 12.20
C VAL A 534 16.24 -3.66 13.19
N PHE A 535 15.49 -4.70 13.51
CA PHE A 535 14.28 -4.62 14.32
C PHE A 535 14.57 -4.52 15.83
N ASP A 536 15.43 -5.41 16.31
CA ASP A 536 15.81 -5.53 17.72
C ASP A 536 17.24 -5.00 17.97
N GLY A 537 18.06 -4.91 16.92
CA GLY A 537 19.44 -4.44 16.99
C GLY A 537 19.62 -2.94 16.72
N PRO A 538 20.85 -2.42 16.65
CA PRO A 538 21.09 -0.98 16.57
C PRO A 538 20.82 -0.36 15.17
N TYR A 539 20.58 -1.16 14.14
CA TYR A 539 20.55 -0.69 12.74
C TYR A 539 19.15 -0.28 12.26
N HIS A 540 19.03 0.71 11.37
CA HIS A 540 17.73 1.15 10.83
C HIS A 540 17.49 0.68 9.39
N SER A 541 18.54 0.19 8.73
CA SER A 541 18.49 -0.30 7.35
C SER A 541 19.60 -1.32 7.10
N VAL A 542 19.52 -2.01 5.97
CA VAL A 542 20.60 -2.84 5.43
C VAL A 542 21.19 -2.16 4.20
N PHE A 543 22.52 -2.07 4.16
CA PHE A 543 23.29 -1.61 3.00
C PHE A 543 24.07 -2.79 2.41
N GLY A 544 23.58 -3.34 1.31
CA GLY A 544 24.21 -4.45 0.61
C GLY A 544 25.36 -3.96 -0.26
N ASP A 545 26.59 -3.99 0.25
CA ASP A 545 27.81 -3.67 -0.49
C ASP A 545 28.63 -4.91 -0.84
N ARG A 546 28.04 -5.76 -1.68
CA ARG A 546 28.76 -6.90 -2.25
C ARG A 546 29.67 -6.51 -3.42
N VAL A 547 29.69 -5.24 -3.80
CA VAL A 547 30.58 -4.73 -4.84
C VAL A 547 32.00 -4.70 -4.29
N ALA A 548 32.19 -4.10 -3.10
CA ALA A 548 33.50 -3.87 -2.50
C ALA A 548 34.31 -5.16 -2.29
N THR A 549 33.67 -6.25 -1.84
CA THR A 549 34.38 -7.48 -1.46
C THR A 549 34.23 -8.62 -2.48
N LEU A 550 33.07 -8.74 -3.14
CA LEU A 550 32.76 -9.90 -4.00
C LEU A 550 32.71 -9.56 -5.48
N GLY A 551 32.99 -8.30 -5.86
CA GLY A 551 32.89 -7.84 -7.24
C GLY A 551 31.50 -8.03 -7.84
N LYS A 552 30.45 -8.01 -7.01
CA LYS A 552 29.05 -8.04 -7.51
C LYS A 552 28.72 -6.72 -8.21
N PRO A 553 27.71 -6.71 -9.09
CA PRO A 553 27.49 -5.55 -9.95
C PRO A 553 26.87 -4.34 -9.25
N TYR A 554 26.12 -4.53 -8.16
CA TYR A 554 25.26 -3.49 -7.61
C TYR A 554 25.28 -3.42 -6.09
N ARG A 555 25.12 -2.20 -5.58
CA ARG A 555 24.79 -1.90 -4.19
C ARG A 555 23.29 -1.63 -4.05
N GLU A 556 22.71 -2.13 -2.98
CA GLU A 556 21.28 -2.05 -2.72
C GLU A 556 21.03 -1.61 -1.27
N VAL A 557 19.98 -0.81 -1.07
CA VAL A 557 19.52 -0.35 0.25
C VAL A 557 18.18 -1.00 0.54
N VAL A 558 18.03 -1.54 1.74
CA VAL A 558 16.77 -2.12 2.21
C VAL A 558 16.34 -1.44 3.51
N VAL A 559 15.15 -0.84 3.48
CA VAL A 559 14.44 -0.33 4.67
C VAL A 559 13.17 -1.16 4.89
N TYR A 560 12.65 -1.14 6.11
CA TYR A 560 11.55 -2.03 6.51
C TYR A 560 10.32 -1.26 6.99
N ASP A 561 10.44 0.04 7.24
CA ASP A 561 9.31 0.93 7.47
C ASP A 561 9.07 1.81 6.22
N LYS A 562 7.83 1.84 5.73
CA LYS A 562 7.45 2.57 4.51
C LYS A 562 7.65 4.08 4.66
N ASP A 563 7.62 4.58 5.89
CA ASP A 563 7.80 6.00 6.18
C ASP A 563 9.31 6.36 6.25
N GLN A 564 10.24 5.40 6.10
CA GLN A 564 11.69 5.70 5.97
C GLN A 564 12.05 6.22 4.59
N CYS A 565 11.09 6.24 3.66
CA CYS A 565 11.29 6.68 2.31
C CYS A 565 10.18 7.60 1.81
N TYR A 566 10.54 8.51 0.91
CA TYR A 566 9.62 9.39 0.21
C TYR A 566 9.86 9.27 -1.30
N PRO A 567 8.85 8.88 -2.11
CA PRO A 567 8.99 8.81 -3.56
C PRO A 567 8.98 10.22 -4.15
N GLU A 568 10.15 10.86 -4.18
CA GLU A 568 10.34 12.29 -4.50
C GLU A 568 10.03 12.61 -5.97
N PHE A 569 10.50 11.76 -6.89
CA PHE A 569 10.24 11.93 -8.33
C PHE A 569 9.80 10.64 -9.00
N LEU A 570 8.90 10.77 -9.97
CA LEU A 570 8.63 9.78 -11.01
C LEU A 570 9.28 10.24 -12.31
N LEU A 571 10.24 9.46 -12.81
CA LEU A 571 10.94 9.76 -14.06
C LEU A 571 10.41 8.86 -15.17
N LEU A 572 10.05 9.46 -16.31
CA LEU A 572 9.78 8.76 -17.56
C LEU A 572 11.02 8.85 -18.45
N TYR A 573 11.49 7.70 -18.95
CA TYR A 573 12.71 7.63 -19.74
C TYR A 573 12.59 6.65 -20.91
N ARG A 574 13.42 6.87 -21.93
CA ARG A 574 13.65 5.94 -23.04
C ARG A 574 14.97 5.21 -22.83
N ARG A 575 14.99 3.92 -23.12
CA ARG A 575 16.23 3.11 -23.17
C ARG A 575 16.96 3.41 -24.47
N ASP A 576 18.24 3.70 -24.38
CA ASP A 576 19.12 3.85 -25.52
C ASP A 576 19.94 2.56 -25.72
N PHE A 577 19.91 2.00 -26.93
CA PHE A 577 20.68 0.81 -27.33
C PHE A 577 21.61 1.08 -28.51
N SER A 578 21.73 2.34 -28.93
CA SER A 578 22.56 2.76 -30.05
C SER A 578 24.06 2.59 -29.82
#